data_AF-A0A812XEM7-F1
#
_entry.id   AF-A0A812XEM7-F1
#
_cell.length_a   1.000
_cell.length_b   1.000
_cell.length_c   1.000
_cell.angle_alpha   90.00
_cell.angle_beta   90.00
_cell.angle_gamma   90.00
#
_symmetry.space_group_name_H-M   'P 1'
#
loop_
_entity.id
_entity.type
_entity.pdbx_description
1 polymer ?
#
loop_
_entity_poly.entity_id
_entity_poly.type
_entity_poly.pdbx_seq_one_letter_code
_entity_poly.pdbx_strand_id
1 'polypeptide(L)' 'LPTKILRLMVRKSPCGEGTNTFDRWEMRIHKRLIDLHSPSDVVKQITSISIEPGVEVEVTIADL' A
#
# COMPACT_ATOMS: atom_id res chain seq x y z
N LEU A 1 9.32 -6.18 -0.60
CA LEU A 1 9.33 -5.86 0.84
C LEU A 1 8.26 -6.69 1.55
N PRO A 2 8.39 -6.98 2.86
CA PRO A 2 7.34 -7.67 3.59
C PRO A 2 6.01 -6.90 3.52
N THR A 3 4.91 -7.63 3.36
CA THR A 3 3.57 -7.02 3.35
C THR A 3 3.23 -6.56 4.76
N LYS A 4 2.89 -5.29 4.94
CA LYS A 4 2.43 -4.79 6.24
C LYS A 4 0.94 -5.09 6.37
N ILE A 5 0.56 -5.82 7.42
CA ILE A 5 -0.84 -6.14 7.73
C ILE A 5 -1.29 -5.23 8.87
N LEU A 6 -2.13 -4.25 8.56
CA LEU A 6 -2.79 -3.41 9.55
C LEU A 6 -4.05 -4.13 10.02
N ARG A 7 -4.22 -4.27 11.33
CA ARG A 7 -5.35 -4.98 11.94
C ARG A 7 -6.09 -4.05 12.87
N LEU A 8 -7.41 -4.01 12.73
CA LEU A 8 -8.30 -3.27 13.62
C LEU A 8 -9.39 -4.22 14.14
N MET A 9 -9.43 -4.41 15.45
CA MET A 9 -10.47 -5.20 16.12
C MET A 9 -11.44 -4.25 16.81
N VAL A 10 -12.69 -4.24 16.35
CA VAL A 10 -13.75 -3.41 16.93
C VAL A 10 -14.92 -4.28 17.35
N ARG A 11 -15.67 -3.81 18.36
CA ARG A 11 -16.92 -4.45 18.75
C ARG A 11 -17.94 -4.28 17.62
N LYS A 12 -18.71 -5.32 17.32
CA LYS A 12 -19.76 -5.24 16.29
C LYS A 12 -20.90 -4.33 16.71
N SER A 13 -21.26 -4.37 17.99
CA SER A 13 -22.33 -3.54 18.53
C SER A 13 -21.84 -2.12 18.80
N PRO A 14 -22.67 -1.10 18.51
CA PRO A 14 -22.34 0.31 18.80
C PRO A 14 -22.46 0.64 20.29
N CYS A 15 -23.17 -0.18 21.06
CA CYS A 15 -23.37 -0.04 22.50
C CYS A 15 -22.80 -1.24 23.28
N GLY A 16 -22.74 -1.08 24.60
CA GLY A 16 -22.19 -2.04 25.57
C GLY A 16 -23.01 -3.32 25.77
N GLU A 17 -24.22 -3.37 25.24
CA GLU A 17 -25.20 -4.44 25.46
C GLU A 17 -25.08 -5.60 24.46
N GLY A 18 -25.64 -6.76 24.84
CA GLY A 18 -25.63 -7.98 24.03
C GLY A 18 -24.34 -8.80 24.13
N THR A 19 -24.18 -9.77 23.22
CA THR A 19 -23.01 -10.68 23.22
C THR A 19 -21.76 -9.96 22.72
N ASN A 20 -20.64 -10.14 23.43
CA ASN A 20 -19.34 -9.57 23.06
C ASN A 20 -18.79 -10.21 21.77
N THR A 21 -19.21 -9.64 20.64
CA THR A 21 -18.77 -10.03 19.30
C THR A 21 -17.87 -8.94 18.71
N PHE A 22 -16.85 -9.37 17.96
CA PHE A 22 -15.83 -8.47 17.41
C PHE A 22 -15.66 -8.72 15.92
N ASP A 23 -15.52 -7.64 15.15
CA ASP A 23 -15.06 -7.70 13.77
C ASP A 23 -13.53 -7.61 13.72
N ARG A 24 -12.94 -8.29 12.74
CA ARG A 24 -11.50 -8.31 12.49
C ARG A 24 -11.23 -7.72 11.11
N TRP A 25 -11.02 -6.43 11.06
CA TRP A 25 -10.68 -5.73 9.83
C TRP A 25 -9.18 -5.86 9.55
N GLU A 26 -8.83 -6.17 8.31
CA GLU A 26 -7.45 -6.20 7.84
C GLU A 26 -7.28 -5.28 6.62
N MET A 27 -6.20 -4.50 6.62
CA MET A 27 -5.69 -3.80 5.45
C MET A 27 -4.28 -4.29 5.17
N ARG A 28 -3.98 -4.64 3.91
CA ARG A 28 -2.70 -5.20 3.51
C ARG A 28 -1.99 -4.25 2.57
N ILE A 29 -0.83 -3.75 3.00
CA ILE A 29 0.00 -2.83 2.22
C ILE A 29 1.14 -3.63 1.59
N HIS A 30 1.12 -3.74 0.27
CA HIS A 30 2.14 -4.42 -0.51
C HIS A 30 3.13 -3.41 -1.09
N LYS A 31 4.37 -3.42 -0.59
CA LYS A 31 5.45 -2.57 -1.12
C LYS A 31 6.42 -3.38 -1.97
N ARG A 32 6.74 -2.85 -3.16
CA ARG A 32 7.75 -3.37 -4.09
C ARG A 32 8.75 -2.26 -4.39
N LEU A 33 9.98 -2.66 -4.71
CA LEU A 33 11.07 -1.76 -5.07
C LEU A 33 11.65 -2.27 -6.38
N ILE A 34 11.87 -1.36 -7.33
CA ILE A 34 12.41 -1.64 -8.65
C ILE A 34 13.61 -0.72 -8.81
N ASP A 35 14.81 -1.32 -8.86
CA ASP A 35 16.04 -0.58 -9.13
C ASP A 35 16.31 -0.56 -10.63
N LEU A 36 16.54 0.62 -11.18
CA LEU A 36 16.83 0.84 -12.60
C LEU A 36 18.11 1.65 -12.72
N HIS A 37 19.03 1.17 -13.55
CA HIS A 37 20.20 1.93 -13.96
C HIS A 37 19.98 2.47 -15.37
N SER A 38 19.40 3.67 -15.45
CA SER A 38 19.04 4.33 -16.71
C SER A 38 18.97 5.84 -16.53
N PRO A 39 19.16 6.63 -17.60
CA PRO A 39 18.97 8.08 -17.54
C PRO A 39 17.52 8.44 -17.19
N SER A 40 17.33 9.60 -16.56
CA SER A 40 16.03 10.06 -16.04
C SER A 40 14.95 10.22 -17.10
N ASP A 41 15.33 10.45 -18.37
CA ASP A 41 14.40 10.57 -19.50
C ASP A 41 13.68 9.26 -19.82
N VAL A 42 14.37 8.12 -19.65
CA VAL A 42 13.78 6.79 -19.87
C VAL A 42 12.84 6.43 -18.71
N VAL A 43 13.18 6.82 -17.48
CA VAL A 43 12.34 6.59 -16.29
C VAL A 43 10.99 7.29 -16.42
N LYS A 44 10.97 8.52 -16.95
CA LYS A 44 9.73 9.27 -17.19
C LYS A 44 8.78 8.57 -18.18
N GLN A 45 9.33 7.94 -19.23
CA GLN A 45 8.53 7.18 -20.19
C GLN A 45 7.97 5.89 -19.60
N ILE A 46 8.68 5.25 -18.66
CA ILE A 46 8.20 4.05 -17.98
C ILE A 46 7.05 4.40 -17.02
N THR A 47 7.17 5.53 -16.31
CA THR A 47 6.13 5.99 -15.38
C THR A 47 4.85 6.49 -16.05
N SER A 48 4.90 6.84 -17.34
CA SER A 48 3.73 7.32 -18.08
C SER A 48 2.86 6.18 -18.65
N ILE A 49 3.31 4.93 -18.55
CA ILE A 49 2.52 3.76 -18.92
C ILE A 49 1.34 3.62 -17.95
N SER A 50 0.20 3.08 -18.41
CA SER A 50 -1.03 2.94 -17.64
C SER A 50 -0.80 2.26 -16.29
N ILE A 51 -0.84 3.05 -15.22
CA ILE A 51 -0.86 2.57 -13.85
C ILE A 51 -2.32 2.21 -13.51
N GLU A 52 -2.52 1.02 -12.95
CA GLU A 52 -3.84 0.57 -12.49
C GLU A 52 -4.36 1.50 -11.37
N PRO A 53 -5.63 1.92 -11.39
CA PRO A 53 -6.21 2.71 -10.30
C PRO A 53 -6.06 2.00 -8.95
N GLY A 54 -5.50 2.70 -7.97
CA GLY A 54 -5.24 2.17 -6.62
C GLY A 54 -3.79 1.74 -6.35
N VAL A 55 -2.89 1.93 -7.32
CA VAL A 55 -1.44 1.76 -7.12
C VAL A 55 -0.76 3.12 -7.00
N GLU A 56 -0.17 3.40 -5.84
CA GLU A 56 0.69 4.58 -5.64
C GLU A 56 2.13 4.23 -6.00
N VAL A 57 2.74 5.06 -6.86
CA VAL A 57 4.13 4.90 -7.31
C VAL A 57 4.90 6.18 -6.97
N GLU A 58 6.02 6.03 -6.30
CA GLU A 58 6.97 7.10 -6.00
C GLU A 58 8.30 6.80 -6.70
N VAL A 59 8.95 7.82 -7.24
CA VAL A 59 10.22 7.71 -7.96
C VAL A 59 11.26 8.57 -7.25
N THR A 60 12.37 7.96 -6.86
CA THR A 60 13.51 8.63 -6.26
C THR A 60 14.74 8.48 -7.15
N ILE A 61 15.35 9.59 -7.53
CA ILE A 61 16.65 9.61 -8.22
C ILE A 61 17.73 9.57 -7.15
N ALA A 62 18.60 8.56 -7.20
CA ALA A 62 19.79 8.53 -6.36
C ALA A 62 20.83 9.47 -6.98
N ASP A 63 21.05 10.63 -6.35
CA ASP A 63 22.20 11.48 -6.67
C ASP A 63 23.46 10.79 -6.15
N LEU A 64 24.46 10.64 -7.02
CA LEU A 64 25.77 10.08 -6.71
C LEU A 64 26.70 11.21 -6.22
#